data_AF-A0AAW8UB61-F1
#
_entry.id   AF-A0AAW8UB61-F1
#
_cell.length_a   1.000
_cell.length_b   1.000
_cell.length_c   1.000
_cell.angle_alpha   90.00
_cell.angle_beta   90.00
_cell.angle_gamma   90.00
#
_symmetry.space_group_name_H-M   'P 1'
#
loop_
_entity.id
_entity.type
_entity.pdbx_description
1 polymer ?
#
loop_
_entity_poly.entity_id
_entity_poly.type
_entity_poly.pdbx_seq_one_letter_code
_entity_poly.pdbx_strand_id
1 'polypeptide(L)'
;MFNSTSNVDLKKFRWKKITASNLRKISDEVALEYGIQPLKKTLDSKYKAYEKYRKEMTFSNEIKQRLDFLISQSSSFEDFQKKLPLLNLQGDFFTNSGKLKKYATYKLLDFPQQRAKRDNTLNKNGDYLLKNLEETFKQNEVVLSEDEIVEGYEKIKRDVFALPDVEIVIEPWQISQQDEDFIYLTFDYGIKNQGEVRIHKSQFLTQNNGNYKLQLKHSDFFLLVDSEHQSKSRFIKSSVLVDQLTSDNLRPATKFYSARKEFIFALDSLNFLAQKDIHTGDQVEKYFSVMKSKLKDSSEAIENVDRKIEAVVEQYKYKTPSLEVKKKLEGLYLQNEELKNLHNEITKAIDQVEQISEYLLGHKERLKYVPKDKQTENQSLKH
;
A
#
# COMPACT_ATOMS: atom_id res chain seq x y z
N MET A 1 32.57 43.65 -17.61
CA MET A 1 32.62 43.48 -16.14
C MET A 1 31.20 43.40 -15.62
N PHE A 2 30.82 42.37 -14.85
CA PHE A 2 29.53 42.34 -14.14
C PHE A 2 29.61 43.29 -12.94
N ASN A 3 28.91 44.43 -12.99
CA ASN A 3 28.82 45.31 -11.84
C ASN A 3 27.82 44.73 -10.82
N SER A 4 28.13 44.76 -9.52
CA SER A 4 27.26 44.22 -8.47
C SER A 4 25.99 45.05 -8.25
N THR A 5 25.89 46.20 -8.92
CA THR A 5 24.80 47.16 -8.83
C THR A 5 24.28 47.40 -10.24
N SER A 6 22.96 47.29 -10.44
CA SER A 6 22.35 47.53 -11.75
C SER A 6 22.42 49.01 -12.10
N ASN A 7 22.86 49.33 -13.32
CA ASN A 7 22.97 50.71 -13.79
C ASN A 7 21.61 51.32 -14.17
N VAL A 8 20.52 50.54 -14.13
CA VAL A 8 19.17 50.98 -14.48
C VAL A 8 18.39 51.41 -13.24
N ASP A 9 18.45 50.61 -12.17
CA ASP A 9 17.68 50.83 -10.95
C ASP A 9 18.55 51.13 -9.71
N LEU A 10 19.88 51.17 -9.88
CA LEU A 10 20.89 51.43 -8.84
C LEU A 10 20.83 50.46 -7.65
N LYS A 11 20.16 49.30 -7.78
CA LYS A 11 20.04 48.30 -6.72
C LYS A 11 21.16 47.27 -6.82
N LYS A 12 21.64 46.82 -5.66
CA LYS A 12 22.60 45.71 -5.55
C LYS A 12 21.94 44.39 -5.97
N PHE A 13 22.62 43.64 -6.82
CA PHE A 13 22.22 42.30 -7.22
C PHE A 13 22.13 41.38 -5.99
N ARG A 14 21.01 40.66 -5.85
CA ARG A 14 20.78 39.69 -4.78
C ARG A 14 20.49 38.32 -5.39
N TRP A 15 21.32 37.33 -5.05
CA TRP A 15 21.08 35.94 -5.41
C TRP A 15 19.91 35.37 -4.59
N LYS A 16 18.80 35.04 -5.25
CA LYS A 16 17.62 34.39 -4.69
C LYS A 16 17.45 33.01 -5.33
N LYS A 17 16.65 32.13 -4.72
CA LYS A 17 16.38 30.76 -5.22
C LYS A 17 15.89 30.72 -6.69
N ILE A 18 15.24 31.79 -7.16
CA ILE A 18 14.72 31.92 -8.54
C ILE A 18 15.71 32.59 -9.52
N THR A 19 16.79 33.22 -9.03
CA THR A 19 17.71 34.03 -9.84
C THR A 19 18.35 33.21 -10.97
N ALA A 20 18.77 31.99 -10.70
CA ALA A 20 19.32 31.08 -11.73
C ALA A 20 18.30 30.78 -12.84
N SER A 21 17.02 30.60 -12.49
CA SER A 21 15.97 30.35 -13.49
C SER A 21 15.69 31.58 -14.35
N ASN A 22 15.76 32.78 -13.79
CA ASN A 22 15.53 34.02 -14.53
C ASN A 22 16.70 34.33 -15.47
N LEU A 23 17.94 34.19 -15.01
CA LEU A 23 19.13 34.33 -15.86
C LEU A 23 19.12 33.31 -17.00
N ARG A 24 18.65 32.08 -16.74
CA ARG A 24 18.49 31.07 -17.78
C ARG A 24 17.44 31.48 -18.82
N LYS A 25 16.29 32.01 -18.40
CA LYS A 25 15.26 32.51 -19.34
C LYS A 25 15.80 33.63 -20.24
N ILE A 26 16.50 34.60 -19.65
CA ILE A 26 17.13 35.69 -20.41
C ILE A 26 18.15 35.12 -21.40
N SER A 27 18.98 34.17 -20.97
CA SER A 27 19.94 33.49 -21.85
C SER A 27 19.26 32.72 -22.98
N ASP A 28 18.14 32.05 -22.70
CA ASP A 28 17.38 31.28 -23.69
C ASP A 28 16.68 32.23 -24.70
N GLU A 29 16.17 33.38 -24.24
CA GLU A 29 15.59 34.44 -25.08
C GLU A 29 16.64 35.06 -26.02
N VAL A 30 17.82 35.39 -25.49
CA VAL A 30 18.95 35.89 -26.31
C VAL A 30 19.38 34.82 -27.32
N ALA A 31 19.46 33.55 -26.93
CA ALA A 31 19.82 32.49 -27.89
C ALA A 31 18.83 32.41 -29.06
N LEU A 32 17.52 32.53 -28.79
CA LEU A 32 16.48 32.52 -29.81
C LEU A 32 16.57 33.72 -30.77
N GLU A 33 16.87 34.91 -30.25
CA GLU A 33 17.05 36.12 -31.06
C GLU A 33 18.16 35.95 -32.10
N TYR A 34 19.23 35.25 -31.73
CA TYR A 34 20.37 34.96 -32.62
C TYR A 34 20.20 33.65 -33.41
N GLY A 35 19.00 33.05 -33.44
CA GLY A 35 18.69 31.84 -34.19
C GLY A 35 19.32 30.56 -33.62
N ILE A 36 19.83 30.60 -32.39
CA ILE A 36 20.42 29.46 -31.70
C ILE A 36 19.33 28.77 -30.88
N GLN A 37 19.11 27.47 -31.12
CA GLN A 37 18.15 26.71 -30.30
C GLN A 37 18.67 26.60 -28.86
N PRO A 38 17.89 27.06 -27.85
CA PRO A 38 18.27 26.89 -26.46
C PRO A 38 18.38 25.41 -26.11
N LEU A 39 19.33 25.07 -25.24
CA LEU A 39 19.46 23.72 -24.71
C LEU A 39 18.13 23.29 -24.08
N LYS A 40 17.47 22.30 -24.69
CA LYS A 40 16.24 21.70 -24.17
C LYS A 40 16.52 21.20 -22.76
N LYS A 41 15.68 21.58 -21.79
CA LYS A 41 15.73 20.98 -20.45
C LYS A 41 15.50 19.49 -20.60
N THR A 42 16.54 18.69 -20.48
CA THR A 42 16.40 17.23 -20.45
C THR A 42 15.55 16.87 -19.24
N LEU A 43 14.36 16.34 -19.49
CA LEU A 43 13.45 15.82 -18.46
C LEU A 43 14.14 14.79 -17.56
N ASP A 44 15.22 14.15 -18.04
CA ASP A 44 16.11 13.24 -17.33
C ASP A 44 16.55 13.71 -15.94
N SER A 45 16.83 15.00 -15.76
CA SER A 45 17.29 15.53 -14.47
C SER A 45 16.20 15.48 -13.39
N LYS A 46 14.96 15.81 -13.76
CA LYS A 46 13.80 15.69 -12.87
C LYS A 46 13.40 14.22 -12.70
N TYR A 47 13.46 13.43 -13.77
CA TYR A 47 13.17 12.00 -13.77
C TYR A 47 14.11 11.23 -12.82
N LYS A 48 15.42 11.46 -12.87
CA LYS A 48 16.42 10.80 -12.00
C LYS A 48 16.30 11.21 -10.52
N ALA A 49 16.09 12.49 -10.23
CA ALA A 49 15.88 12.97 -8.85
C ALA A 49 14.58 12.40 -8.25
N TYR A 50 13.59 12.14 -9.10
CA TYR A 50 12.28 11.65 -8.74
C TYR A 50 12.18 10.12 -8.65
N GLU A 51 12.87 9.38 -9.51
CA GLU A 51 13.07 7.93 -9.40
C GLU A 51 13.78 7.60 -8.07
N LYS A 52 14.73 8.44 -7.65
CA LYS A 52 15.36 8.38 -6.33
C LYS A 52 14.34 8.60 -5.20
N TYR A 53 13.43 9.56 -5.32
CA TYR A 53 12.35 9.78 -4.34
C TYR A 53 11.34 8.61 -4.30
N ARG A 54 10.96 8.03 -5.45
CA ARG A 54 10.10 6.84 -5.56
C ARG A 54 10.72 5.65 -4.84
N LYS A 55 12.01 5.38 -5.10
CA LYS A 55 12.82 4.38 -4.38
C LYS A 55 12.87 4.66 -2.87
N GLU A 56 13.04 5.92 -2.46
CA GLU A 56 13.07 6.31 -1.04
C GLU A 56 11.71 6.20 -0.30
N MET A 57 10.59 6.36 -1.01
CA MET A 57 9.24 6.27 -0.44
C MET A 57 8.76 4.82 -0.31
N THR A 58 9.24 3.91 -1.18
CA THR A 58 9.06 2.46 -1.00
C THR A 58 9.78 1.93 0.24
N PHE A 59 10.94 2.47 0.61
CA PHE A 59 11.72 1.95 1.74
C PHE A 59 10.99 2.06 3.08
N SER A 60 10.23 3.14 3.33
CA SER A 60 9.51 3.28 4.61
C SER A 60 8.45 2.20 4.79
N ASN A 61 7.71 1.86 3.72
CA ASN A 61 6.67 0.83 3.79
C ASN A 61 7.28 -0.56 3.92
N GLU A 62 8.36 -0.83 3.18
CA GLU A 62 9.11 -2.08 3.29
C GLU A 62 9.66 -2.29 4.70
N ILE A 63 10.27 -1.24 5.29
CA ILE A 63 10.77 -1.29 6.67
C ILE A 63 9.62 -1.60 7.65
N LYS A 64 8.48 -0.93 7.53
CA LYS A 64 7.33 -1.19 8.41
C LYS A 64 6.85 -2.63 8.34
N GLN A 65 6.64 -3.15 7.14
CA GLN A 65 6.14 -4.52 6.98
C GLN A 65 7.10 -5.55 7.54
N ARG A 66 8.40 -5.39 7.31
CA ARG A 66 9.42 -6.25 7.91
C ARG A 66 9.42 -6.14 9.43
N LEU A 67 9.33 -4.92 9.97
CA LEU A 67 9.26 -4.70 11.41
C LEU A 67 8.01 -5.32 12.02
N ASP A 68 6.82 -5.06 11.48
CA ASP A 68 5.55 -5.56 12.00
C ASP A 68 5.55 -7.10 12.04
N PHE A 69 6.09 -7.75 11.00
CA PHE A 69 6.27 -9.20 10.96
C PHE A 69 7.30 -9.68 11.99
N LEU A 70 8.50 -9.10 12.02
CA LEU A 70 9.54 -9.52 12.95
C LEU A 70 9.14 -9.31 14.41
N ILE A 71 8.39 -8.24 14.71
CA ILE A 71 7.92 -7.91 16.05
C ILE A 71 6.87 -8.92 16.50
N SER A 72 5.95 -9.34 15.62
CA SER A 72 5.01 -10.42 15.96
C SER A 72 5.71 -11.77 16.11
N GLN A 73 6.86 -11.94 15.46
CA GLN A 73 7.68 -13.14 15.52
C GLN A 73 8.92 -12.96 16.40
N SER A 74 8.82 -12.26 17.54
CA SER A 74 9.94 -12.16 18.50
C SER A 74 9.48 -12.33 19.95
N SER A 75 10.11 -13.21 20.73
CA SER A 75 9.80 -13.39 22.16
C SER A 75 10.54 -12.43 23.08
N SER A 76 11.61 -11.82 22.61
CA SER A 76 12.43 -10.89 23.38
C SER A 76 13.12 -9.90 22.45
N PHE A 77 13.70 -8.85 23.03
CA PHE A 77 14.49 -7.91 22.25
C PHE A 77 15.75 -8.54 21.66
N GLU A 78 16.40 -9.47 22.38
CA GLU A 78 17.57 -10.18 21.85
C GLU A 78 17.18 -11.05 20.65
N ASP A 79 16.05 -11.75 20.74
CA ASP A 79 15.48 -12.54 19.64
C ASP A 79 15.16 -11.65 18.43
N PHE A 80 14.50 -10.51 18.66
CA PHE A 80 14.22 -9.53 17.62
C PHE A 80 15.49 -9.01 16.92
N GLN A 81 16.54 -8.71 17.68
CA GLN A 81 17.81 -8.26 17.12
C GLN A 81 18.47 -9.33 16.24
N LYS A 82 18.38 -10.61 16.62
CA LYS A 82 18.88 -11.74 15.81
C LYS A 82 18.10 -11.92 14.52
N LYS A 83 16.79 -11.62 14.53
CA LYS A 83 15.90 -11.82 13.38
C LYS A 83 15.91 -10.66 12.37
N LEU A 84 16.29 -9.45 12.80
CA LEU A 84 16.41 -8.28 11.90
C LEU A 84 17.22 -8.57 10.61
N PRO A 85 18.44 -9.14 10.68
CA PRO A 85 19.22 -9.48 9.50
C PRO A 85 18.57 -10.51 8.57
N LEU A 86 17.73 -11.42 9.09
CA LEU A 86 17.07 -12.47 8.29
C LEU A 86 16.19 -11.88 7.18
N LEU A 87 15.54 -10.75 7.48
CA LEU A 87 14.78 -9.99 6.50
C LEU A 87 15.56 -8.78 5.99
N ASN A 88 16.89 -8.86 5.88
CA ASN A 88 17.75 -7.79 5.35
C ASN A 88 17.49 -6.43 6.01
N LEU A 89 17.21 -6.40 7.31
CA LEU A 89 16.92 -5.19 8.07
C LEU A 89 17.99 -4.98 9.15
N GLN A 90 18.42 -3.73 9.30
CA GLN A 90 19.33 -3.32 10.36
C GLN A 90 18.62 -2.34 11.28
N GLY A 91 18.69 -2.60 12.59
CA GLY A 91 18.20 -1.72 13.64
C GLY A 91 19.34 -1.19 14.49
N ASP A 92 19.27 0.09 14.83
CA ASP A 92 20.25 0.77 15.67
C ASP A 92 19.54 1.46 16.84
N PHE A 93 19.79 0.90 18.03
CA PHE A 93 19.06 1.20 19.26
C PHE A 93 19.93 1.86 20.33
N PHE A 94 21.25 1.66 20.30
CA PHE A 94 22.14 2.09 21.39
C PHE A 94 23.11 3.17 20.91
N THR A 95 23.50 4.07 21.82
CA THR A 95 24.60 5.01 21.61
C THR A 95 25.93 4.26 21.66
N ASN A 96 27.01 4.90 21.19
CA ASN A 96 28.36 4.35 21.30
C ASN A 96 28.79 4.08 22.75
N SER A 97 28.10 4.68 23.73
CA SER A 97 28.29 4.48 25.16
C SER A 97 27.41 3.36 25.76
N GLY A 98 26.69 2.60 24.93
CA GLY A 98 25.83 1.49 25.36
C GLY A 98 24.47 1.91 25.94
N LYS A 99 24.14 3.20 25.93
CA LYS A 99 22.84 3.70 26.44
C LYS A 99 21.77 3.62 25.35
N LEU A 100 20.53 3.34 25.74
CA LEU A 100 19.40 3.33 24.82
C LEU A 100 19.22 4.72 24.16
N LYS A 101 19.09 4.75 22.85
CA LYS A 101 18.81 5.97 22.09
C LYS A 101 17.40 6.46 22.36
N LYS A 102 17.22 7.78 22.23
CA LYS A 102 15.89 8.42 22.27
C LYS A 102 14.97 7.95 21.13
N TYR A 103 15.55 7.55 20.01
CA TYR A 103 14.85 7.05 18.82
C TYR A 103 15.65 5.89 18.24
N ALA A 104 14.95 4.83 17.84
CA ALA A 104 15.55 3.76 17.05
C ALA A 104 15.69 4.20 15.58
N THR A 105 16.71 3.68 14.89
CA THR A 105 16.86 3.87 13.44
C THR A 105 16.95 2.55 12.71
N TYR A 106 16.33 2.49 11.52
CA TYR A 106 16.19 1.29 10.71
C TYR A 106 16.68 1.50 9.28
N LYS A 107 17.33 0.48 8.71
CA LYS A 107 17.88 0.52 7.35
C LYS A 107 17.74 -0.84 6.67
N LEU A 108 17.29 -0.83 5.42
CA LEU A 108 17.29 -2.00 4.54
C LEU A 108 18.70 -2.26 4.00
N LEU A 109 19.12 -3.51 4.01
CA LEU A 109 20.44 -3.96 3.57
C LEU A 109 20.45 -4.38 2.09
N ASP A 110 19.31 -4.83 1.57
CA ASP A 110 19.07 -5.29 0.21
C ASP A 110 18.66 -4.17 -0.77
N PHE A 111 18.52 -2.94 -0.27
CA PHE A 111 18.20 -1.76 -1.08
C PHE A 111 19.30 -0.69 -0.99
N PRO A 112 19.47 0.16 -2.02
CA PRO A 112 20.44 1.26 -2.02
C PRO A 112 19.97 2.45 -1.15
N GLN A 113 19.63 2.18 0.13
CA GLN A 113 19.15 3.18 1.07
C GLN A 113 20.29 4.07 1.57
N GLN A 114 20.18 5.37 1.29
CA GLN A 114 21.21 6.36 1.64
C GLN A 114 21.24 6.72 3.13
N ARG A 115 20.06 6.79 3.77
CA ARG A 115 19.92 7.20 5.18
C ARG A 115 18.96 6.26 5.91
N ALA A 116 19.33 5.84 7.11
CA ALA A 116 18.43 5.12 8.01
C ALA A 116 17.20 5.98 8.35
N LYS A 117 16.05 5.34 8.54
CA LYS A 117 14.79 5.98 8.93
C LYS A 117 14.65 5.91 10.45
N ARG A 118 14.21 6.99 11.07
CA ARG A 118 13.87 6.99 12.51
C ARG A 118 12.51 6.34 12.72
N ASP A 119 12.35 5.66 13.86
CA ASP A 119 11.07 5.12 14.35
C ASP A 119 9.87 6.07 14.16
N ASN A 120 9.97 7.32 14.62
CA ASN A 120 8.97 8.37 14.49
C ASN A 120 8.57 8.64 13.04
N THR A 121 9.54 8.57 12.12
CA THR A 121 9.30 8.80 10.68
C THR A 121 8.52 7.65 10.05
N LEU A 122 8.65 6.45 10.61
CA LEU A 122 7.85 5.29 10.21
C LEU A 122 6.47 5.41 10.87
N ASN A 123 6.42 5.48 12.20
CA ASN A 123 5.19 5.59 12.95
C ASN A 123 5.31 6.65 14.04
N LYS A 124 4.41 7.63 14.03
CA LYS A 124 4.41 8.74 14.98
C LYS A 124 4.14 8.30 16.42
N ASN A 125 3.50 7.14 16.61
CA ASN A 125 3.17 6.57 17.91
C ASN A 125 4.39 5.94 18.62
N GLY A 126 5.50 5.73 17.88
CA GLY A 126 6.73 5.18 18.44
C GLY A 126 6.70 3.67 18.63
N ASP A 127 5.79 2.96 17.96
CA ASP A 127 5.61 1.50 18.10
C ASP A 127 6.89 0.70 17.83
N TYR A 128 7.84 1.27 17.07
CA TYR A 128 9.13 0.66 16.75
C TYR A 128 10.27 1.10 17.70
N LEU A 129 9.97 1.71 18.84
CA LEU A 129 10.95 2.06 19.87
C LEU A 129 11.09 0.91 20.87
N LEU A 130 12.32 0.59 21.29
CA LEU A 130 12.60 -0.52 22.23
C LEU A 130 11.62 -0.58 23.41
N LYS A 131 11.36 0.56 24.05
CA LYS A 131 10.48 0.65 25.22
C LYS A 131 9.07 0.09 24.95
N ASN A 132 8.54 0.31 23.75
CA ASN A 132 7.20 -0.14 23.37
C ASN A 132 7.22 -1.58 22.85
N LEU A 133 8.36 -2.01 22.30
CA LEU A 133 8.54 -3.37 21.82
C LEU A 133 8.57 -4.40 22.95
N GLU A 134 9.16 -4.07 24.11
CA GLU A 134 9.24 -4.99 25.27
C GLU A 134 7.87 -5.47 25.76
N GLU A 135 6.85 -4.61 25.73
CA GLU A 135 5.49 -4.99 26.08
C GLU A 135 4.88 -5.91 25.03
N THR A 136 5.19 -5.67 23.75
CA THR A 136 4.70 -6.49 22.63
C THR A 136 5.34 -7.89 22.65
N PHE A 137 6.63 -7.99 22.96
CA PHE A 137 7.33 -9.28 23.01
C PHE A 137 6.82 -10.22 24.11
N LYS A 138 6.39 -9.66 25.25
CA LYS A 138 5.83 -10.45 26.37
C LYS A 138 4.52 -11.15 26.00
N GLN A 139 3.83 -10.69 24.96
CA GLN A 139 2.56 -11.25 24.49
C GLN A 139 2.78 -12.39 23.47
N ASN A 140 4.00 -12.53 22.93
CA ASN A 140 4.28 -13.54 21.90
C ASN A 140 4.65 -14.88 22.57
N GLU A 141 3.68 -15.78 22.71
CA GLU A 141 3.86 -17.09 23.36
C GLU A 141 4.62 -18.11 22.50
N VAL A 142 4.47 -18.07 21.16
CA VAL A 142 5.13 -19.02 20.24
C VAL A 142 5.74 -18.27 19.08
N VAL A 143 7.02 -18.52 18.80
CA VAL A 143 7.79 -17.77 17.81
C VAL A 143 8.41 -18.70 16.78
N LEU A 144 8.49 -18.23 15.54
CA LEU A 144 9.08 -18.99 14.44
C LEU A 144 10.59 -19.15 14.59
N SER A 145 11.09 -20.25 14.03
CA SER A 145 12.52 -20.45 13.82
C SER A 145 13.06 -19.51 12.73
N GLU A 146 14.39 -19.38 12.66
CA GLU A 146 15.04 -18.44 11.74
C GLU A 146 14.76 -18.77 10.25
N ASP A 147 14.74 -20.05 9.89
CA ASP A 147 14.47 -20.49 8.50
C ASP A 147 13.01 -20.21 8.08
N GLU A 148 12.07 -20.40 9.01
CA GLU A 148 10.64 -20.20 8.79
C GLU A 148 10.27 -18.72 8.60
N ILE A 149 11.02 -17.81 9.21
CA ILE A 149 10.81 -16.36 9.09
C ILE A 149 11.01 -15.90 7.65
N VAL A 150 12.08 -16.39 7.00
CA VAL A 150 12.40 -16.00 5.63
C VAL A 150 11.34 -16.54 4.67
N GLU A 151 10.99 -17.82 4.79
CA GLU A 151 9.98 -18.45 3.93
C GLU A 151 8.60 -17.81 4.10
N GLY A 152 8.14 -17.66 5.34
CA GLY A 152 6.84 -17.08 5.66
C GLY A 152 6.71 -15.64 5.17
N TYR A 153 7.74 -14.81 5.42
CA TYR A 153 7.73 -13.42 4.97
C TYR A 153 7.76 -13.30 3.44
N GLU A 154 8.56 -14.11 2.74
CA GLU A 154 8.62 -14.11 1.27
C GLU A 154 7.28 -14.50 0.63
N LYS A 155 6.58 -15.48 1.20
CA LYS A 155 5.24 -15.87 0.74
C LYS A 155 4.23 -14.74 0.90
N ILE A 156 4.12 -14.20 2.12
CA ILE A 156 3.25 -13.05 2.45
C ILE A 156 3.57 -11.86 1.54
N LYS A 157 4.86 -11.57 1.34
CA LYS A 157 5.31 -10.46 0.50
C LYS A 157 4.87 -10.64 -0.96
N ARG A 158 5.07 -11.81 -1.56
CA ARG A 158 4.66 -12.05 -2.96
C ARG A 158 3.16 -11.83 -3.15
N ASP A 159 2.35 -12.35 -2.23
CA ASP A 159 0.90 -12.30 -2.33
C ASP A 159 0.36 -10.88 -2.08
N VAL A 160 0.92 -10.13 -1.13
CA VAL A 160 0.51 -8.75 -0.81
C VAL A 160 1.00 -7.72 -1.85
N PHE A 161 2.22 -7.86 -2.38
CA PHE A 161 2.78 -6.89 -3.35
C PHE A 161 2.28 -7.09 -4.77
N ALA A 162 1.83 -8.30 -5.14
CA ALA A 162 1.21 -8.54 -6.45
C ALA A 162 -0.11 -7.73 -6.59
N LEU A 163 -0.86 -7.57 -5.51
CA LEU A 163 -2.24 -7.09 -5.59
C LEU A 163 -2.36 -5.62 -6.00
N PRO A 164 -3.21 -5.31 -6.99
CA PRO A 164 -3.54 -3.94 -7.28
C PRO A 164 -4.28 -3.34 -6.10
N ASP A 165 -4.34 -2.05 -6.20
CA ASP A 165 -4.27 -1.20 -5.05
C ASP A 165 -5.38 -0.16 -5.28
N VAL A 166 -5.57 0.20 -6.55
CA VAL A 166 -6.86 0.58 -7.12
C VAL A 166 -7.16 -0.25 -8.37
N GLU A 167 -8.42 -0.67 -8.53
CA GLU A 167 -8.96 -1.18 -9.81
C GLU A 167 -10.03 -0.26 -10.38
N ILE A 168 -10.01 -0.07 -11.71
CA ILE A 168 -10.97 0.78 -12.44
C ILE A 168 -11.33 0.11 -13.76
N VAL A 169 -12.60 0.16 -14.11
CA VAL A 169 -13.04 -0.19 -15.46
C VAL A 169 -13.09 1.08 -16.30
N ILE A 170 -12.36 1.09 -17.42
CA ILE A 170 -12.46 2.13 -18.45
C ILE A 170 -13.11 1.59 -19.72
N GLU A 171 -13.74 2.48 -20.46
CA GLU A 171 -14.45 2.17 -21.70
C GLU A 171 -13.57 2.50 -22.93
N PRO A 172 -13.79 1.86 -24.09
CA PRO A 172 -12.96 2.07 -25.28
C PRO A 172 -12.80 3.52 -25.73
N TRP A 173 -13.82 4.36 -25.53
CA TRP A 173 -13.77 5.77 -25.92
C TRP A 173 -12.80 6.61 -25.09
N GLN A 174 -12.39 6.14 -23.90
CA GLN A 174 -11.38 6.81 -23.06
C GLN A 174 -9.95 6.54 -23.56
N ILE A 175 -9.79 5.66 -24.54
CA ILE A 175 -8.51 5.30 -25.15
C ILE A 175 -8.37 6.07 -26.46
N SER A 176 -7.35 6.93 -26.56
CA SER A 176 -7.05 7.67 -27.80
C SER A 176 -6.41 6.78 -28.85
N GLN A 177 -5.54 5.87 -28.42
CA GLN A 177 -4.78 4.97 -29.30
C GLN A 177 -4.27 3.76 -28.50
N GLN A 178 -3.98 2.67 -29.21
CA GLN A 178 -3.49 1.43 -28.63
C GLN A 178 -2.47 0.78 -29.56
N ASP A 179 -1.35 0.36 -28.98
CA ASP A 179 -0.30 -0.42 -29.63
C ASP A 179 -0.23 -1.82 -28.98
N GLU A 180 0.79 -2.62 -29.35
CA GLU A 180 0.97 -3.98 -28.82
C GLU A 180 1.16 -4.03 -27.29
N ASP A 181 1.89 -3.04 -26.75
CA ASP A 181 2.31 -2.99 -25.35
C ASP A 181 1.60 -1.93 -24.51
N PHE A 182 0.89 -0.98 -25.13
CA PHE A 182 0.34 0.20 -24.44
C PHE A 182 -1.05 0.59 -24.91
N ILE A 183 -1.86 1.09 -23.98
CA ILE A 183 -3.02 1.95 -24.27
C ILE A 183 -2.70 3.39 -23.87
N TYR A 184 -3.27 4.33 -24.60
CA TYR A 184 -3.06 5.75 -24.40
C TYR A 184 -4.40 6.36 -24.02
N LEU A 185 -4.43 7.06 -22.89
CA LEU A 185 -5.62 7.65 -22.32
C LEU A 185 -5.56 9.16 -22.50
N THR A 186 -6.65 9.75 -22.98
CA THR A 186 -6.82 11.20 -22.95
C THR A 186 -6.93 11.68 -21.51
N PHE A 187 -6.23 12.75 -21.18
CA PHE A 187 -6.21 13.32 -19.84
C PHE A 187 -6.32 14.84 -19.91
N ASP A 188 -7.30 15.39 -19.20
CA ASP A 188 -7.66 16.80 -19.24
C ASP A 188 -7.08 17.49 -18.03
N TYR A 189 -6.39 18.61 -18.26
CA TYR A 189 -5.81 19.34 -17.15
C TYR A 189 -5.93 20.86 -17.30
N GLY A 190 -6.63 21.45 -16.33
CA GLY A 190 -7.07 22.83 -16.44
C GLY A 190 -8.20 22.98 -17.47
N ILE A 191 -8.51 24.21 -17.85
CA ILE A 191 -9.74 24.51 -18.60
C ILE A 191 -9.64 24.18 -20.09
N LYS A 192 -8.42 24.17 -20.65
CA LYS A 192 -8.18 24.05 -22.10
C LYS A 192 -6.98 23.21 -22.49
N ASN A 193 -6.35 22.49 -21.57
CA ASN A 193 -5.21 21.64 -21.94
C ASN A 193 -5.61 20.19 -21.89
N GLN A 194 -5.21 19.45 -22.91
CA GLN A 194 -5.32 18.01 -22.98
C GLN A 194 -3.93 17.42 -23.19
N GLY A 195 -3.74 16.22 -22.65
CA GLY A 195 -2.56 15.42 -22.92
C GLY A 195 -2.90 13.95 -22.92
N GLU A 196 -1.88 13.12 -23.09
CA GLU A 196 -2.01 11.68 -23.09
C GLU A 196 -1.22 11.06 -21.96
N VAL A 197 -1.80 9.99 -21.42
CA VAL A 197 -1.20 9.14 -20.40
C VAL A 197 -1.10 7.72 -20.94
N ARG A 198 0.12 7.15 -20.92
CA ARG A 198 0.35 5.77 -21.41
C ARG A 198 0.25 4.77 -20.27
N ILE A 199 -0.49 3.69 -20.49
CA ILE A 199 -0.64 2.56 -19.57
C ILE A 199 -0.12 1.30 -20.24
N HIS A 200 0.77 0.58 -19.56
CA HIS A 200 1.36 -0.64 -20.10
C HIS A 200 0.37 -1.82 -19.98
N LYS A 201 0.45 -2.79 -20.90
CA LYS A 201 -0.37 -4.00 -20.95
C LYS A 201 -0.37 -4.82 -19.66
N SER A 202 0.73 -4.80 -18.91
CA SER A 202 0.79 -5.46 -17.60
C SER A 202 -0.07 -4.82 -16.51
N GLN A 203 -0.65 -3.64 -16.77
CA GLN A 203 -1.45 -2.87 -15.82
C GLN A 203 -2.94 -2.87 -16.15
N PHE A 204 -3.39 -3.64 -17.14
CA PHE A 204 -4.80 -3.77 -17.46
C PHE A 204 -5.18 -5.14 -18.04
N LEU A 205 -6.46 -5.49 -17.91
CA LEU A 205 -7.07 -6.69 -18.49
C LEU A 205 -8.23 -6.30 -19.40
N THR A 206 -8.31 -6.89 -20.59
CA THR A 206 -9.48 -6.71 -21.47
C THR A 206 -10.62 -7.61 -21.03
N GLN A 207 -11.83 -7.04 -20.91
CA GLN A 207 -13.05 -7.74 -20.52
C GLN A 207 -13.84 -8.21 -21.75
N ASN A 208 -14.69 -9.22 -21.58
CA ASN A 208 -15.52 -9.79 -22.66
C ASN A 208 -16.47 -8.78 -23.33
N ASN A 209 -16.83 -7.72 -22.62
CA ASN A 209 -17.68 -6.62 -23.11
C ASN A 209 -16.90 -5.51 -23.84
N GLY A 210 -15.58 -5.68 -24.03
CA GLY A 210 -14.71 -4.71 -24.70
C GLY A 210 -14.13 -3.62 -23.78
N ASN A 211 -14.50 -3.58 -22.49
CA ASN A 211 -13.91 -2.65 -21.52
C ASN A 211 -12.54 -3.12 -21.03
N TYR A 212 -11.81 -2.23 -20.37
CA TYR A 212 -10.49 -2.51 -19.80
C TYR A 212 -10.52 -2.34 -18.28
N LYS A 213 -10.10 -3.37 -17.54
CA LYS A 213 -9.91 -3.31 -16.09
C LYS A 213 -8.46 -2.92 -15.78
N LEU A 214 -8.23 -1.67 -15.39
CA LEU A 214 -6.93 -1.17 -14.97
C LEU A 214 -6.64 -1.60 -13.53
N GLN A 215 -5.38 -1.99 -13.29
CA GLN A 215 -4.85 -2.49 -12.03
C GLN A 215 -3.63 -1.63 -11.65
N LEU A 216 -3.86 -0.61 -10.82
CA LEU A 216 -2.88 0.44 -10.56
C LEU A 216 -2.42 0.46 -9.10
N LYS A 217 -1.19 0.93 -8.87
CA LYS A 217 -0.73 1.34 -7.55
C LYS A 217 -1.00 2.85 -7.36
N HIS A 218 -1.58 3.32 -6.26
CA HIS A 218 -1.56 4.71 -5.74
C HIS A 218 -0.15 5.30 -5.68
N SER A 219 0.90 4.49 -5.47
CA SER A 219 2.29 4.93 -5.57
C SER A 219 2.81 5.02 -7.02
N ASP A 220 2.02 4.61 -8.02
CA ASP A 220 2.39 4.79 -9.42
C ASP A 220 2.23 6.24 -9.84
N PHE A 221 3.04 6.58 -10.82
CA PHE A 221 3.03 7.88 -11.46
C PHE A 221 3.11 7.67 -12.96
N PHE A 222 2.31 8.45 -13.66
CA PHE A 222 2.17 8.34 -15.10
C PHE A 222 2.68 9.61 -15.75
N LEU A 223 3.41 9.46 -16.86
CA LEU A 223 3.82 10.62 -17.64
C LEU A 223 2.61 11.12 -18.43
N LEU A 224 2.16 12.34 -18.09
CA LEU A 224 1.25 13.11 -18.90
C LEU A 224 2.07 13.87 -19.95
N VAL A 225 1.87 13.52 -21.22
CA VAL A 225 2.47 14.21 -22.36
C VAL A 225 1.44 15.20 -22.90
N ASP A 226 1.75 16.49 -22.83
CA ASP A 226 0.86 17.53 -23.36
C ASP A 226 0.87 17.54 -24.89
N SER A 227 -0.31 17.72 -25.49
CA SER A 227 -0.49 17.64 -26.94
C SER A 227 0.14 18.82 -27.71
N GLU A 228 0.28 20.00 -27.09
CA GLU A 228 0.72 21.22 -27.78
C GLU A 228 2.11 21.72 -27.32
N HIS A 229 2.44 21.52 -26.05
CA HIS A 229 3.60 22.10 -25.41
C HIS A 229 4.31 21.10 -24.51
N GLN A 230 5.41 20.54 -25.01
CA GLN A 230 6.25 19.59 -24.26
C GLN A 230 6.70 20.14 -22.88
N SER A 231 6.83 21.45 -22.72
CA SER A 231 7.16 22.09 -21.44
C SER A 231 6.10 21.92 -20.34
N LYS A 232 4.86 21.61 -20.71
CA LYS A 232 3.74 21.31 -19.80
C LYS A 232 3.64 19.82 -19.45
N SER A 233 4.37 18.96 -20.15
CA SER A 233 4.42 17.52 -19.87
C SER A 233 5.02 17.26 -18.48
N ARG A 234 4.36 16.40 -17.69
CA ARG A 234 4.69 16.19 -16.27
C ARG A 234 4.20 14.83 -15.79
N PHE A 235 4.76 14.34 -14.70
CA PHE A 235 4.21 13.16 -14.04
C PHE A 235 2.99 13.53 -13.19
N ILE A 236 1.93 12.73 -13.30
CA ILE A 236 0.76 12.79 -12.44
C ILE A 236 0.72 11.56 -11.53
N LYS A 237 0.14 11.70 -10.34
CA LYS A 237 -0.08 10.58 -9.42
C LYS A 237 -1.18 9.68 -9.97
N SER A 238 -1.07 8.38 -9.70
CA SER A 238 -2.13 7.41 -9.97
C SER A 238 -3.48 7.88 -9.41
N SER A 239 -3.53 8.40 -8.19
CA SER A 239 -4.77 8.93 -7.61
C SER A 239 -5.47 9.98 -8.48
N VAL A 240 -4.70 10.86 -9.13
CA VAL A 240 -5.25 11.93 -9.98
C VAL A 240 -5.78 11.36 -11.30
N LEU A 241 -5.06 10.39 -11.88
CA LEU A 241 -5.52 9.66 -13.06
C LEU A 241 -6.81 8.90 -12.76
N VAL A 242 -6.84 8.18 -11.64
CA VAL A 242 -8.01 7.46 -11.13
C VAL A 242 -9.22 8.39 -10.99
N ASP A 243 -9.05 9.53 -10.33
CA ASP A 243 -10.16 10.47 -10.07
C ASP A 243 -10.73 11.05 -11.38
N GLN A 244 -9.88 11.33 -12.37
CA GLN A 244 -10.36 11.76 -13.68
C GLN A 244 -11.09 10.63 -14.41
N LEU A 245 -10.47 9.45 -14.58
CA LEU A 245 -11.08 8.35 -15.35
C LEU A 245 -12.45 7.95 -14.79
N THR A 246 -12.58 7.94 -13.47
CA THR A 246 -13.84 7.65 -12.77
C THR A 246 -14.86 8.78 -12.87
N SER A 247 -14.43 10.03 -12.99
CA SER A 247 -15.32 11.16 -13.28
C SER A 247 -15.81 11.12 -14.72
N ASP A 248 -14.94 10.80 -15.67
CA ASP A 248 -15.23 10.81 -17.11
C ASP A 248 -16.25 9.73 -17.49
N ASN A 249 -16.11 8.53 -16.95
CA ASN A 249 -17.03 7.42 -17.22
C ASN A 249 -18.08 7.19 -16.13
N LEU A 250 -18.01 7.96 -15.04
CA LEU A 250 -18.92 7.89 -13.89
C LEU A 250 -18.94 6.53 -13.16
N ARG A 251 -17.92 5.69 -13.38
CA ARG A 251 -17.74 4.41 -12.70
C ARG A 251 -16.83 4.61 -11.48
N PRO A 252 -17.20 4.14 -10.28
CA PRO A 252 -16.37 4.27 -9.10
C PRO A 252 -15.11 3.39 -9.21
N ALA A 253 -14.01 3.86 -8.62
CA ALA A 253 -12.82 3.05 -8.41
C ALA A 253 -12.98 2.11 -7.21
N THR A 254 -12.53 0.87 -7.34
CA THR A 254 -12.39 -0.05 -6.22
C THR A 254 -11.01 0.16 -5.58
N LYS A 255 -10.97 0.63 -4.33
CA LYS A 255 -9.72 0.96 -3.61
C LYS A 255 -9.39 -0.14 -2.59
N PHE A 256 -8.17 -0.67 -2.62
CA PHE A 256 -7.74 -1.84 -1.83
C PHE A 256 -6.67 -1.53 -0.77
N TYR A 257 -6.27 -0.27 -0.62
CA TYR A 257 -4.89 0.10 -0.31
C TYR A 257 -4.30 -0.21 1.09
N SER A 258 -5.12 -0.39 2.12
CA SER A 258 -4.64 -0.74 3.48
C SER A 258 -5.40 -1.90 4.07
N ALA A 259 -6.73 -1.85 4.04
CA ALA A 259 -7.58 -2.86 4.65
C ALA A 259 -7.38 -4.27 4.04
N ARG A 260 -7.27 -4.39 2.71
CA ARG A 260 -7.06 -5.70 2.05
C ARG A 260 -5.66 -6.25 2.33
N LYS A 261 -4.64 -5.40 2.35
CA LYS A 261 -3.27 -5.82 2.66
C LYS A 261 -3.13 -6.25 4.11
N GLU A 262 -3.71 -5.48 5.03
CA GLU A 262 -3.79 -5.83 6.45
C GLU A 262 -4.57 -7.14 6.65
N PHE A 263 -5.66 -7.35 5.90
CA PHE A 263 -6.43 -8.59 5.91
C PHE A 263 -5.61 -9.78 5.41
N ILE A 264 -5.02 -9.70 4.23
CA ILE A 264 -4.21 -10.80 3.66
C ILE A 264 -3.02 -11.11 4.54
N PHE A 265 -2.34 -10.07 5.04
CA PHE A 265 -1.27 -10.23 6.00
C PHE A 265 -1.73 -10.98 7.26
N ALA A 266 -2.89 -10.63 7.82
CA ALA A 266 -3.46 -11.32 8.98
C ALA A 266 -3.87 -12.76 8.65
N LEU A 267 -4.51 -12.99 7.51
CA LEU A 267 -4.93 -14.30 7.03
C LEU A 267 -3.74 -15.23 6.81
N ASP A 268 -2.73 -14.77 6.07
CA ASP A 268 -1.53 -15.56 5.81
C ASP A 268 -0.75 -15.82 7.10
N SER A 269 -0.70 -14.83 8.01
CA SER A 269 -0.10 -15.03 9.33
C SER A 269 -0.84 -16.11 10.11
N LEU A 270 -2.18 -16.13 10.10
CA LEU A 270 -2.97 -17.15 10.79
C LEU A 270 -2.88 -18.53 10.13
N ASN A 271 -2.95 -18.60 8.81
CA ASN A 271 -2.73 -19.85 8.06
C ASN A 271 -1.36 -20.43 8.36
N PHE A 272 -0.34 -19.58 8.45
CA PHE A 272 1.01 -19.99 8.79
C PHE A 272 1.12 -20.48 10.24
N LEU A 273 0.55 -19.75 11.21
CA LEU A 273 0.50 -20.19 12.60
C LEU A 273 -0.24 -21.54 12.73
N ALA A 274 -1.35 -21.71 12.01
CA ALA A 274 -2.11 -22.94 11.98
C ALA A 274 -1.32 -24.12 11.37
N GLN A 275 -0.51 -23.88 10.33
CA GLN A 275 0.40 -24.89 9.77
C GLN A 275 1.48 -25.36 10.75
N LYS A 276 1.76 -24.57 11.79
CA LYS A 276 2.75 -24.87 12.83
C LYS A 276 2.10 -25.38 14.12
N ASP A 277 0.84 -25.79 14.06
CA ASP A 277 0.04 -26.23 15.19
C ASP A 277 -0.13 -25.15 16.29
N ILE A 278 -0.04 -23.86 15.92
CA ILE A 278 -0.23 -22.71 16.81
C ILE A 278 -1.61 -22.11 16.58
N HIS A 279 -2.51 -22.31 17.54
CA HIS A 279 -3.93 -21.97 17.40
C HIS A 279 -4.49 -21.12 18.53
N THR A 280 -3.66 -20.75 19.50
CA THR A 280 -4.05 -19.94 20.68
C THR A 280 -2.93 -18.96 21.04
N GLY A 281 -3.25 -17.96 21.86
CA GLY A 281 -2.32 -16.94 22.37
C GLY A 281 -2.58 -15.55 21.80
N ASP A 282 -2.02 -14.52 22.43
CA ASP A 282 -2.30 -13.11 22.10
C ASP A 282 -1.97 -12.76 20.63
N GLN A 283 -0.99 -13.44 20.03
CA GLN A 283 -0.64 -13.27 18.62
C GLN A 283 -1.75 -13.75 17.67
N VAL A 284 -2.40 -14.88 17.99
CA VAL A 284 -3.53 -15.40 17.22
C VAL A 284 -4.70 -14.45 17.39
N GLU A 285 -5.01 -14.06 18.63
CA GLU A 285 -6.08 -13.10 18.94
C GLU A 285 -5.87 -11.75 18.26
N LYS A 286 -4.63 -11.26 18.17
CA LYS A 286 -4.29 -10.01 17.49
C LYS A 286 -4.62 -10.09 16.00
N TYR A 287 -4.15 -11.10 15.29
CA TYR A 287 -4.47 -11.26 13.86
C TYR A 287 -5.96 -11.52 13.64
N PHE A 288 -6.59 -12.27 14.53
CA PHE A 288 -8.01 -12.56 14.48
C PHE A 288 -8.86 -11.30 14.70
N SER A 289 -8.46 -10.42 15.62
CA SER A 289 -9.10 -9.12 15.84
C SER A 289 -8.99 -8.21 14.61
N VAL A 290 -7.86 -8.24 13.89
CA VAL A 290 -7.70 -7.52 12.63
C VAL A 290 -8.69 -8.06 11.60
N MET A 291 -8.79 -9.39 11.43
CA MET A 291 -9.75 -9.99 10.49
C MET A 291 -11.20 -9.65 10.85
N LYS A 292 -11.59 -9.74 12.13
CA LYS A 292 -12.93 -9.35 12.60
C LYS A 292 -13.23 -7.87 12.35
N SER A 293 -12.25 -7.00 12.59
CA SER A 293 -12.36 -5.57 12.26
C SER A 293 -12.55 -5.36 10.76
N LYS A 294 -11.78 -6.05 9.91
CA LYS A 294 -11.92 -5.92 8.44
C LYS A 294 -13.22 -6.50 7.92
N LEU A 295 -13.73 -7.58 8.53
CA LEU A 295 -15.05 -8.12 8.22
C LEU A 295 -16.13 -7.07 8.49
N LYS A 296 -16.06 -6.39 9.64
CA LYS A 296 -16.97 -5.30 10.00
C LYS A 296 -16.85 -4.11 9.04
N ASP A 297 -15.63 -3.64 8.77
CA ASP A 297 -15.38 -2.55 7.82
C ASP A 297 -15.98 -2.87 6.44
N SER A 298 -15.85 -4.13 6.00
CA SER A 298 -16.41 -4.60 4.74
C SER A 298 -17.94 -4.60 4.75
N SER A 299 -18.59 -5.03 5.84
CA SER A 299 -20.05 -4.96 5.98
C SER A 299 -20.57 -3.53 5.90
N GLU A 300 -19.91 -2.60 6.61
CA GLU A 300 -20.26 -1.18 6.57
C GLU A 300 -20.07 -0.59 5.16
N ALA A 301 -19.02 -1.00 4.45
CA ALA A 301 -18.79 -0.57 3.06
C ALA A 301 -19.90 -1.07 2.11
N ILE A 302 -20.34 -2.33 2.26
CA ILE A 302 -21.46 -2.90 1.49
C ILE A 302 -22.74 -2.11 1.76
N GLU A 303 -23.10 -1.89 3.03
CA GLU A 303 -24.31 -1.15 3.41
C GLU A 303 -24.28 0.29 2.88
N ASN A 304 -23.11 0.94 2.89
CA ASN A 304 -22.94 2.27 2.31
C ASN A 304 -23.18 2.30 0.79
N VAL A 305 -22.75 1.26 0.06
CA VAL A 305 -22.99 1.15 -1.39
C VAL A 305 -24.45 0.80 -1.66
N ASP A 306 -25.04 -0.13 -0.90
CA ASP A 306 -26.47 -0.47 -0.98
C ASP A 306 -27.34 0.77 -0.76
N ARG A 307 -27.08 1.58 0.27
CA ARG A 307 -27.80 2.85 0.50
C ARG A 307 -27.65 3.84 -0.65
N LYS A 308 -26.49 3.90 -1.32
CA LYS A 308 -26.29 4.75 -2.51
C LYS A 308 -27.11 4.24 -3.69
N ILE A 309 -27.14 2.92 -3.90
CA ILE A 309 -27.95 2.28 -4.94
C ILE A 309 -29.43 2.61 -4.69
N GLU A 310 -29.92 2.37 -3.48
CA GLU A 310 -31.31 2.66 -3.08
C GLU A 310 -31.67 4.13 -3.29
N ALA A 311 -30.81 5.07 -2.88
CA ALA A 311 -31.06 6.49 -3.06
C ALA A 311 -31.20 6.89 -4.54
N VAL A 312 -30.34 6.32 -5.41
CA VAL A 312 -30.43 6.56 -6.86
C VAL A 312 -31.68 5.89 -7.44
N VAL A 313 -31.99 4.65 -7.05
CA VAL A 313 -33.18 3.93 -7.53
C VAL A 313 -34.46 4.67 -7.14
N GLU A 314 -34.59 5.12 -5.88
CA GLU A 314 -35.80 5.81 -5.41
C GLU A 314 -35.95 7.18 -6.08
N GLN A 315 -34.85 7.92 -6.30
CA GLN A 315 -34.88 9.20 -7.01
C GLN A 315 -35.43 9.08 -8.45
N TYR A 316 -35.21 7.94 -9.10
CA TYR A 316 -35.60 7.68 -10.49
C TYR A 316 -36.73 6.66 -10.65
N LYS A 317 -37.39 6.24 -9.56
CA LYS A 317 -38.47 5.23 -9.55
C LYS A 317 -39.60 5.49 -10.54
N TYR A 318 -39.95 6.76 -10.76
CA TYR A 318 -41.01 7.19 -11.66
C TYR A 318 -40.49 8.09 -12.80
N LYS A 319 -39.17 8.07 -13.06
CA LYS A 319 -38.52 8.91 -14.07
C LYS A 319 -37.65 8.04 -14.96
N THR A 320 -37.54 8.36 -16.25
CA THR A 320 -36.55 7.70 -17.10
C THR A 320 -35.14 8.22 -16.72
N PRO A 321 -34.25 7.36 -16.18
CA PRO A 321 -32.91 7.81 -15.82
C PRO A 321 -32.10 8.14 -17.08
N SER A 322 -31.28 9.19 -16.99
CA SER A 322 -30.32 9.53 -18.05
C SER A 322 -29.28 8.42 -18.21
N LEU A 323 -28.59 8.40 -19.35
CA LEU A 323 -27.51 7.43 -19.58
C LEU A 323 -26.41 7.52 -18.50
N GLU A 324 -26.10 8.73 -18.05
CA GLU A 324 -25.16 9.00 -16.95
C GLU A 324 -25.59 8.35 -15.64
N VAL A 325 -26.88 8.45 -15.28
CA VAL A 325 -27.42 7.80 -14.07
C VAL A 325 -27.35 6.28 -14.19
N LYS A 326 -27.66 5.72 -15.37
CA LYS A 326 -27.57 4.26 -15.61
C LYS A 326 -26.13 3.74 -15.46
N LYS A 327 -25.15 4.42 -16.05
CA LYS A 327 -23.73 4.05 -15.93
C LYS A 327 -23.22 4.14 -14.50
N LYS A 328 -23.61 5.19 -13.77
CA LYS A 328 -23.29 5.34 -12.35
C LYS A 328 -23.89 4.20 -11.51
N LEU A 329 -25.13 3.81 -11.81
CA LEU A 329 -25.81 2.70 -11.14
C LEU A 329 -25.12 1.35 -11.43
N GLU A 330 -24.75 1.08 -12.68
CA GLU A 330 -23.94 -0.10 -13.06
C GLU A 330 -22.62 -0.16 -12.29
N GLY A 331 -21.93 0.98 -12.19
CA GLY A 331 -20.69 1.09 -11.43
C GLY A 331 -20.87 0.78 -9.94
N LEU A 332 -21.96 1.27 -9.33
CA LEU A 332 -22.28 0.97 -7.93
C LEU A 332 -22.62 -0.53 -7.73
N TYR A 333 -23.36 -1.14 -8.65
CA TYR A 333 -23.65 -2.58 -8.59
C TYR A 333 -22.38 -3.43 -8.67
N LEU A 334 -21.49 -3.11 -9.62
CA LEU A 334 -20.21 -3.81 -9.76
C LEU A 334 -19.36 -3.68 -8.50
N GLN A 335 -19.25 -2.46 -7.95
CA GLN A 335 -18.54 -2.23 -6.69
C GLN A 335 -19.13 -3.04 -5.53
N ASN A 336 -20.47 -3.11 -5.46
CA ASN A 336 -21.17 -3.86 -4.42
C ASN A 336 -20.90 -5.37 -4.52
N GLU A 337 -20.92 -5.92 -5.74
CA GLU A 337 -20.62 -7.32 -6.01
C GLU A 337 -19.18 -7.68 -5.62
N GLU A 338 -18.21 -6.85 -6.00
CA GLU A 338 -16.79 -7.03 -5.61
C GLU A 338 -16.62 -7.00 -4.09
N LEU A 339 -17.28 -6.07 -3.39
CA LEU A 339 -17.25 -5.99 -1.93
C LEU A 339 -17.91 -7.22 -1.27
N LYS A 340 -19.04 -7.69 -1.79
CA LYS A 340 -19.74 -8.90 -1.29
C LYS A 340 -18.89 -10.16 -1.47
N ASN A 341 -18.21 -10.29 -2.61
CA ASN A 341 -17.29 -11.41 -2.87
C ASN A 341 -16.12 -11.39 -1.87
N LEU A 342 -15.49 -10.23 -1.68
CA LEU A 342 -14.42 -10.07 -0.69
C LEU A 342 -14.90 -10.37 0.73
N HIS A 343 -16.08 -9.86 1.12
CA HIS A 343 -16.67 -10.14 2.43
C HIS A 343 -16.86 -11.65 2.65
N ASN A 344 -17.39 -12.37 1.66
CA ASN A 344 -17.57 -13.82 1.74
C ASN A 344 -16.23 -14.58 1.85
N GLU A 345 -15.18 -14.13 1.17
CA GLU A 345 -13.83 -14.69 1.34
C GLU A 345 -13.32 -14.50 2.77
N ILE A 346 -13.49 -13.29 3.33
CA ILE A 346 -13.12 -12.97 4.71
C ILE A 346 -13.89 -13.87 5.70
N THR A 347 -15.21 -14.00 5.53
CA THR A 347 -16.06 -14.84 6.40
C THR A 347 -15.61 -16.29 6.37
N LYS A 348 -15.41 -16.88 5.18
CA LYS A 348 -14.96 -18.27 5.05
C LYS A 348 -13.62 -18.51 5.74
N ALA A 349 -12.69 -17.57 5.62
CA ALA A 349 -11.39 -17.66 6.26
C ALA A 349 -11.49 -17.60 7.79
N ILE A 350 -12.33 -16.71 8.33
CA ILE A 350 -12.60 -16.61 9.77
C ILE A 350 -13.22 -17.93 10.27
N ASP A 351 -14.24 -18.45 9.59
CA ASP A 351 -14.94 -19.69 9.97
C ASP A 351 -13.96 -20.88 10.02
N GLN A 352 -13.04 -20.98 9.05
CA GLN A 352 -12.01 -22.03 9.03
C GLN A 352 -11.08 -21.94 10.24
N VAL A 353 -10.65 -20.73 10.61
CA VAL A 353 -9.77 -20.53 11.77
C VAL A 353 -10.51 -20.84 13.08
N GLU A 354 -11.78 -20.44 13.22
CA GLU A 354 -12.60 -20.76 14.41
C GLU A 354 -12.84 -22.27 14.55
N GLN A 355 -13.15 -22.96 13.45
CA GLN A 355 -13.32 -24.42 13.49
C GLN A 355 -12.06 -25.15 13.97
N ILE A 356 -10.88 -24.70 13.53
CA ILE A 356 -9.61 -25.29 13.95
C ILE A 356 -9.35 -25.01 15.44
N SER A 357 -9.59 -23.78 15.92
CA SER A 357 -9.36 -23.42 17.32
C SER A 357 -10.31 -24.17 18.26
N GLU A 358 -11.60 -24.28 17.91
CA GLU A 358 -12.60 -25.05 18.67
C GLU A 358 -12.27 -26.54 18.73
N TYR A 359 -11.88 -27.14 17.60
CA TYR A 359 -11.47 -28.55 17.53
C TYR A 359 -10.33 -28.86 18.50
N LEU A 360 -9.33 -27.97 18.58
CA LEU A 360 -8.16 -28.16 19.44
C LEU A 360 -8.42 -27.84 20.90
N LEU A 361 -9.28 -26.87 21.20
CA LEU A 361 -9.74 -26.63 22.56
C LEU A 361 -10.45 -27.88 23.10
N GLY A 362 -11.36 -28.44 22.31
CA GLY A 362 -12.05 -29.69 22.62
C GLY A 362 -11.10 -30.88 22.74
N HIS A 363 -10.05 -30.97 21.92
CA HIS A 363 -9.02 -32.02 22.04
C HIS A 363 -8.18 -31.85 23.32
N LYS A 364 -7.78 -30.62 23.69
CA LYS A 364 -7.05 -30.35 24.95
C LYS A 364 -7.90 -30.67 26.18
N GLU A 365 -9.20 -30.37 26.16
CA GLU A 365 -10.13 -30.73 27.22
C GLU A 365 -10.29 -32.25 27.35
N ARG A 366 -10.38 -32.99 26.23
CA ARG A 366 -10.43 -34.45 26.21
C ARG A 366 -9.14 -35.10 26.73
N LEU A 367 -7.97 -34.52 26.47
CA LEU A 367 -6.70 -35.00 27.01
C LEU A 367 -6.55 -34.73 28.51
N LYS A 368 -7.18 -33.65 29.03
CA LYS A 368 -7.24 -33.35 30.46
C LYS A 368 -8.30 -34.16 31.20
N TYR A 369 -9.22 -34.80 30.48
CA TYR A 369 -10.26 -35.65 31.04
C TYR A 369 -9.69 -37.02 31.41
N VAL A 370 -9.43 -37.24 32.70
CA VAL A 370 -9.18 -38.58 33.26
C VAL A 370 -10.52 -39.14 33.75
N PRO A 371 -11.01 -40.27 33.19
CA PRO A 371 -12.24 -40.90 33.67
C PRO A 371 -12.11 -41.29 35.15
N LYS A 372 -13.13 -40.97 35.96
CA LYS A 372 -13.17 -41.27 37.41
C LYS A 372 -13.11 -42.77 37.74
N ASP A 373 -13.30 -43.65 36.76
CA ASP A 373 -13.39 -45.10 36.96
C ASP A 373 -12.04 -45.83 37.01
N LYS A 374 -10.89 -45.11 36.98
CA LYS A 374 -9.55 -45.71 37.09
C LYS A 374 -8.77 -45.31 38.36
N GLN A 375 -9.44 -44.78 39.39
CA GLN A 375 -8.80 -44.49 40.69
C GLN A 375 -9.08 -45.52 41.80
N THR A 376 -9.83 -46.59 41.53
CA THR A 376 -10.25 -47.56 42.57
C THR A 376 -9.60 -48.94 42.52
N GLU A 377 -8.56 -49.18 41.71
CA GLU A 377 -7.89 -50.50 41.66
C GLU A 377 -6.50 -50.58 42.33
N ASN A 378 -5.96 -49.49 42.89
CA ASN A 378 -4.63 -49.51 43.54
C ASN A 378 -4.67 -49.30 45.07
N GLN A 379 -5.76 -49.67 45.76
CA GLN A 379 -5.83 -49.65 47.23
C GLN A 379 -6.16 -51.01 47.88
N SER A 380 -6.20 -52.12 47.15
CA SER A 380 -6.36 -53.45 47.75
C SER A 380 -5.28 -54.39 47.25
N LEU A 381 -4.07 -54.32 47.83
CA LEU A 381 -3.09 -55.43 47.89
C LEU A 381 -1.89 -55.00 48.75
N LYS A 382 -2.11 -54.86 50.05
CA LYS A 382 -1.10 -55.09 51.10
C LYS A 382 -1.80 -55.68 52.32
N HIS A 383 -1.76 -57.00 52.41
CA HIS A 383 -1.83 -57.72 53.67
C HIS A 383 -0.43 -57.73 54.31
#